data_AF-A0A317K4J3-F1
#
_entry.id   AF-A0A317K4J3-F1
#
_cell.length_a   1.000
_cell.length_b   1.000
_cell.length_c   1.000
_cell.angle_alpha   90.00
_cell.angle_beta   90.00
_cell.angle_gamma   90.00
#
_symmetry.space_group_name_H-M   'P 1'
#
loop_
_entity.id
_entity.type
_entity.pdbx_description
1 polymer ?
#
loop_
_entity_poly.entity_id
_entity_poly.type
_entity_poly.pdbx_seq_one_letter_code
_entity_poly.pdbx_strand_id
1 'polypeptide(L)'
;MGWINNAKANEAGKHAREALAKGNHILVYKIIEATTNSRVTAPMAGIAEQIQAIEAEGWMLANMAAAEGKAMTSERTALVCLFRRR
;
A
#
# COMPACT_ATOMS: atom_id res chain seq x y z
N MET A 1 -2.63 -14.88 8.67
CA MET A 1 -3.05 -14.01 7.54
C MET A 1 -3.77 -12.74 8.00
N GLY A 2 -4.67 -12.75 9.00
CA GLY A 2 -5.37 -11.51 9.44
C GLY A 2 -4.55 -10.51 10.28
N TRP A 3 -3.71 -10.99 11.21
CA TRP A 3 -3.00 -10.10 12.15
C TRP A 3 -1.90 -9.24 11.50
N ILE A 4 -1.12 -9.80 10.58
CA ILE A 4 -0.03 -9.09 9.89
C ILE A 4 -0.59 -8.03 8.92
N ASN A 5 -1.68 -8.35 8.22
CA ASN A 5 -2.33 -7.41 7.30
C ASN A 5 -2.91 -6.22 8.08
N ASN A 6 -3.49 -6.47 9.25
CA ASN A 6 -3.96 -5.41 10.15
C ASN A 6 -2.80 -4.52 10.64
N ALA A 7 -1.63 -5.08 10.95
CA ALA A 7 -0.48 -4.28 11.37
C ALA A 7 0.04 -3.34 10.26
N LYS A 8 0.18 -3.85 9.03
CA LYS A 8 0.61 -3.02 7.89
C LYS A 8 -0.44 -1.95 7.54
N ALA A 9 -1.73 -2.30 7.59
CA ALA A 9 -2.82 -1.36 7.35
C ALA A 9 -2.85 -0.25 8.40
N ASN A 10 -2.68 -0.58 9.68
CA ASN A 10 -2.63 0.40 10.78
C ASN A 10 -1.46 1.38 10.61
N GLU A 11 -0.28 0.89 10.21
CA GLU A 11 0.87 1.78 9.98
C GLU A 11 0.65 2.67 8.75
N ALA A 12 0.04 2.13 7.68
CA ALA A 12 -0.32 2.92 6.50
C ALA A 12 -1.29 4.06 6.84
N GLY A 13 -2.36 3.77 7.60
CA GLY A 13 -3.31 4.78 8.08
C GLY A 13 -2.65 5.82 8.99
N LYS A 14 -1.76 5.41 9.90
CA LYS A 14 -1.01 6.33 10.76
C LYS A 14 -0.16 7.31 9.93
N HIS A 15 0.60 6.82 8.94
CA HIS A 15 1.39 7.69 8.06
C HIS A 15 0.51 8.65 7.24
N ALA A 16 -0.65 8.18 6.77
CA ALA A 16 -1.61 9.01 6.06
C ALA A 16 -2.17 10.14 6.94
N ARG A 17 -2.54 9.83 8.19
CA ARG A 17 -3.00 10.81 9.18
C ARG A 17 -1.93 11.84 9.49
N GLU A 18 -0.69 11.40 9.73
CA GLU A 18 0.44 12.29 9.99
C GLU A 18 0.73 13.22 8.81
N ALA A 19 0.67 12.72 7.57
CA ALA A 19 0.85 13.54 6.37
C ALA A 19 -0.26 14.58 6.23
N LEU A 20 -1.50 14.22 6.56
CA LEU A 20 -2.63 15.15 6.52
C LEU A 20 -2.47 16.26 7.56
N ALA A 21 -2.13 15.89 8.80
CA ALA A 21 -1.87 16.82 9.91
C ALA A 21 -0.72 17.79 9.60
N LYS A 22 0.29 17.36 8.84
CA LYS A 22 1.40 18.21 8.37
C LYS A 22 1.01 19.20 7.26
N GLY A 23 -0.21 19.13 6.73
CA GLY A 23 -0.63 19.99 5.63
C GLY A 23 -0.26 19.48 4.24
N ASN A 24 0.23 18.23 4.10
CA ASN A 24 0.63 17.70 2.80
C ASN A 24 -0.57 17.52 1.86
N HIS A 25 -0.44 17.94 0.60
CA HIS A 25 -1.45 17.74 -0.45
C HIS A 25 -1.24 16.44 -1.28
N ILE A 26 -0.09 15.81 -1.11
CA ILE A 26 0.30 14.58 -1.82
C ILE A 26 0.87 13.62 -0.78
N LEU A 27 0.48 12.35 -0.88
CA LEU A 27 1.09 11.25 -0.15
C LEU A 27 1.57 10.20 -1.15
N VAL A 28 2.85 9.84 -1.08
CA VAL A 28 3.41 8.72 -1.84
C VAL A 28 3.68 7.59 -0.87
N TYR A 29 3.12 6.41 -1.11
CA TYR A 29 3.22 5.27 -0.22
C TYR A 29 3.61 4.01 -1.01
N LYS A 30 4.57 3.26 -0.48
CA LYS A 30 5.04 2.01 -1.09
C LYS A 30 4.47 0.81 -0.33
N ILE A 31 3.73 -0.04 -1.03
CA ILE A 31 3.21 -1.30 -0.51
C ILE A 31 4.06 -2.43 -1.08
N ILE A 32 4.53 -3.36 -0.24
CA ILE A 32 5.30 -4.54 -0.68
C ILE A 32 4.61 -5.78 -0.14
N GLU A 33 4.19 -6.64 -1.05
CA GLU A 33 3.60 -7.93 -0.70
C GLU A 33 4.32 -9.10 -1.36
N ALA A 34 4.23 -10.24 -0.68
CA ALA A 34 4.71 -11.51 -1.16
C ALA A 34 3.90 -12.00 -2.37
N THR A 35 4.58 -12.44 -3.42
CA THR A 35 3.95 -13.14 -4.52
C THR A 35 4.55 -14.53 -4.69
N THR A 36 3.72 -15.49 -5.09
CA THR A 36 4.13 -16.88 -5.28
C THR A 36 5.00 -17.03 -6.53
N ASN A 37 4.56 -16.44 -7.64
CA ASN A 37 5.37 -16.21 -8.83
C ASN A 37 4.71 -15.13 -9.73
N SER A 38 5.48 -14.56 -10.65
CA SER A 38 5.09 -13.48 -11.58
C SER A 38 4.17 -13.92 -12.73
N ARG A 39 3.75 -15.19 -12.74
CA ARG A 39 2.90 -15.77 -13.81
C ARG A 39 1.49 -16.11 -13.33
N VAL A 40 1.13 -15.71 -12.11
CA VAL A 40 -0.17 -16.01 -11.50
C VAL A 40 -1.02 -14.74 -11.42
N THR A 41 -2.27 -14.86 -11.85
CA THR A 41 -3.32 -13.88 -11.54
C THR A 41 -4.04 -14.32 -10.27
N ALA A 42 -3.94 -13.52 -9.20
CA ALA A 42 -4.65 -13.77 -7.95
C ALA A 42 -4.93 -12.45 -7.21
N PRO A 43 -5.92 -12.41 -6.31
CA PRO A 43 -6.07 -11.30 -5.38
C PRO A 43 -4.81 -11.09 -4.54
N MET A 44 -4.32 -9.85 -4.50
CA MET A 44 -3.15 -9.46 -3.71
C MET A 44 -3.57 -9.18 -2.26
N ALA A 45 -3.49 -10.19 -1.39
CA ALA A 45 -3.85 -10.06 0.02
C ALA A 45 -2.99 -9.00 0.74
N GLY A 46 -3.62 -8.14 1.57
CA GLY A 46 -2.94 -7.12 2.36
C GLY A 46 -2.75 -5.77 1.65
N ILE A 47 -2.81 -5.72 0.31
CA ILE A 47 -2.69 -4.46 -0.45
C ILE A 47 -3.95 -3.61 -0.29
N ALA A 48 -5.12 -4.23 -0.48
CA ALA A 48 -6.39 -3.53 -0.42
C ALA A 48 -6.61 -2.91 0.97
N GLU A 49 -6.30 -3.65 2.03
CA GLU A 49 -6.43 -3.22 3.41
C GLU A 49 -5.55 -1.99 3.72
N GLN A 50 -4.32 -1.96 3.18
CA GLN A 50 -3.44 -0.80 3.32
C GLN A 50 -3.96 0.43 2.56
N ILE A 51 -4.46 0.26 1.33
CA ILE A 51 -5.04 1.35 0.54
C ILE A 51 -6.29 1.90 1.25
N GLN A 52 -7.19 1.03 1.69
CA GLN A 52 -8.41 1.41 2.39
C GLN A 52 -8.11 2.15 3.72
N ALA A 53 -7.09 1.72 4.46
CA ALA A 53 -6.66 2.42 5.66
C ALA A 53 -6.14 3.84 5.37
N ILE A 54 -5.46 4.05 4.24
CA ILE A 54 -5.03 5.38 3.80
C ILE A 54 -6.24 6.23 3.38
N GLU A 55 -7.16 5.66 2.60
CA GLU A 55 -8.35 6.37 2.13
C GLU A 55 -9.33 6.74 3.26
N ALA A 56 -9.41 5.93 4.31
CA ALA A 56 -10.19 6.22 5.51
C ALA A 56 -9.74 7.51 6.22
N GLU A 57 -8.47 7.91 6.05
CA GLU A 57 -7.92 9.15 6.62
C GLU A 57 -8.14 10.38 5.71
N GLY A 58 -8.97 10.27 4.67
CA GLY A 58 -9.33 11.40 3.80
C GLY A 58 -8.45 11.58 2.56
N TRP A 59 -7.73 10.53 2.18
CA TRP A 59 -6.95 10.47 0.94
C TRP A 59 -7.73 9.74 -0.17
N MET A 60 -7.33 9.96 -1.41
CA MET A 60 -7.87 9.28 -2.59
C MET A 60 -6.72 8.79 -3.46
N LEU A 61 -6.74 7.52 -3.85
CA LEU A 61 -5.73 6.97 -4.76
C LEU A 61 -5.89 7.65 -6.14
N ALA A 62 -4.82 8.31 -6.60
CA ALA A 62 -4.83 9.06 -7.86
C ALA A 62 -4.01 8.39 -8.96
N ASN A 63 -2.88 7.77 -8.60
CA ASN A 63 -2.06 7.02 -9.53
C ASN A 63 -1.34 5.87 -8.82
N MET A 64 -1.00 4.83 -9.57
CA MET A 64 -0.27 3.68 -9.04
C MET A 64 0.66 3.11 -10.12
N ALA A 65 1.89 2.78 -9.70
CA ALA A 65 2.85 2.06 -10.53
C ALA A 65 3.20 0.74 -9.83
N ALA A 66 3.15 -0.36 -10.59
CA ALA A 66 3.61 -1.66 -10.13
C ALA A 66 5.05 -1.89 -10.57
N ALA A 67 5.86 -2.41 -9.66
CA ALA A 67 7.18 -2.95 -9.94
C ALA A 67 7.27 -4.34 -9.31
N GLU A 68 7.48 -5.35 -10.15
CA GLU A 68 7.77 -6.70 -9.68
C GLU A 68 9.27 -6.89 -9.58
N GLY A 69 9.70 -7.56 -8.53
CA GLY A 69 11.12 -7.81 -8.31
C GLY A 69 11.36 -9.01 -7.41
N LYS A 70 12.59 -9.51 -7.44
CA LYS A 70 13.05 -10.53 -6.51
C LYS A 70 13.74 -9.87 -5.33
N ALA A 71 13.25 -10.14 -4.12
CA ALA A 71 13.95 -9.80 -2.90
C ALA A 71 14.38 -11.12 -2.23
N MET A 72 15.69 -11.37 -2.18
CA MET A 72 16.27 -12.63 -1.75
C MET A 72 15.71 -13.82 -2.57
N THR A 73 15.15 -14.84 -1.93
CA THR A 73 14.58 -16.04 -2.56
C THR A 73 13.09 -15.92 -2.90
N SER A 74 12.43 -14.80 -2.55
CA SER A 74 10.99 -14.63 -2.72
C SER A 74 10.64 -13.57 -3.76
N GLU A 75 9.64 -13.85 -4.59
CA GLU A 75 9.05 -12.84 -5.45
C GLU A 75 8.22 -11.86 -4.61
N ARG A 76 8.35 -10.60 -4.96
CA ARG A 76 7.66 -9.48 -4.31
C ARG A 76 7.09 -8.57 -5.36
N THR A 77 5.87 -8.12 -5.13
CA THR A 77 5.28 -7.02 -5.89
C THR A 77 5.31 -5.78 -5.02
N ALA A 78 5.94 -4.72 -5.54
CA ALA A 78 5.91 -3.41 -4.95
C ALA A 78 4.91 -2.54 -5.74
N LEU A 79 3.97 -1.92 -5.03
CA LEU A 79 3.14 -0.87 -5.59
C LEU A 79 3.60 0.47 -5.02
N VAL A 80 3.87 1.43 -5.91
CA VAL A 80 4.09 2.83 -5.55
C VAL A 80 2.80 3.57 -5.84
N CYS A 81 2.12 3.96 -4.78
CA CYS A 81 0.81 4.60 -4.85
C CYS A 81 0.96 6.10 -4.56
N LEU A 82 0.38 6.93 -5.43
CA LEU A 82 0.23 8.36 -5.23
C LEU A 82 -1.21 8.65 -4.83
N PHE A 83 -1.37 9.28 -3.68
CA PHE A 83 -2.65 9.73 -3.16
C PHE A 83 -2.73 11.26 -3.17
N ARG A 84 -3.95 11.76 -3.45
CA ARG A 84 -4.32 13.18 -3.34
C ARG A 84 -5.34 13.35 -2.22
N ARG A 85 -5.47 14.56 -1.69
CA ARG A 85 -6.56 14.87 -0.76
C ARG A 85 -7.91 14.73 -1.46
N ARG A 86 -8.88 14.23 -0.70
CA ARG A 86 -10.27 14.19 -1.11
C ARG A 86 -10.94 15.56 -0.97
#